data_AF-A0A4Q5YI31-F1
#
_entry.id   AF-A0A4Q5YI31-F1
#
_cell.length_a   1.000
_cell.length_b   1.000
_cell.length_c   1.000
_cell.angle_alpha   90.00
_cell.angle_beta   90.00
_cell.angle_gamma   90.00
#
_symmetry.space_group_name_H-M   'P 1'
#
loop_
_entity.id
_entity.type
_entity.pdbx_description
1 polymer ?
#
loop_
_entity_poly.entity_id
_entity_poly.type
_entity_poly.pdbx_seq_one_letter_code
_entity_poly.pdbx_strand_id
1 'polypeptide(L)'
;MPFGKVLYVSLEEGHSATIQATVMRQLDAEQHMGKIEFADHEMTCSKLTEKLAKKKSPMFIVIDSVQYWNISYDDYKALKERFPKKSFIFISHAEGQDPLGAVAKAIRYDVGIKVRVEGYIAFVVSRYGGNLPYVIWEGDRKQGAKRYWGTKYKKIINR
;
A
#
# COMPACT_ATOMS: atom_id res chain seq x y z
N MET A 1 -12.64 -11.99 9.23
CA MET A 1 -11.91 -10.70 9.27
C MET A 1 -12.50 -9.83 10.39
N PRO A 2 -12.00 -9.96 11.63
CA PRO A 2 -12.46 -9.15 12.77
C PRO A 2 -12.03 -7.67 12.69
N PHE A 3 -11.23 -7.29 11.69
CA PHE A 3 -10.52 -6.01 11.65
C PHE A 3 -11.21 -4.91 10.82
N GLY A 4 -12.20 -5.24 9.98
CA GLY A 4 -12.97 -4.26 9.19
C GLY A 4 -12.85 -4.42 7.67
N LYS A 5 -13.58 -3.57 6.93
CA LYS A 5 -13.58 -3.56 5.46
C LYS A 5 -12.37 -2.82 4.88
N VAL A 6 -11.94 -3.23 3.70
CA VAL A 6 -10.88 -2.59 2.92
C VAL A 6 -11.48 -1.83 1.74
N LEU A 7 -10.97 -0.63 1.48
CA LEU A 7 -11.19 0.11 0.24
C LEU A 7 -9.86 0.19 -0.52
N TYR A 8 -9.83 -0.32 -1.75
CA TYR A 8 -8.69 -0.18 -2.65
C TYR A 8 -9.01 0.89 -3.69
N VAL A 9 -8.24 1.97 -3.69
CA VAL A 9 -8.38 3.11 -4.61
C VAL A 9 -7.27 3.00 -5.65
N SER A 10 -7.59 2.37 -6.78
CA SER A 10 -6.68 2.19 -7.92
C SER A 10 -6.86 3.34 -8.90
N LEU A 11 -5.92 4.28 -8.90
CA LEU A 11 -5.93 5.52 -9.68
C LEU A 11 -5.06 5.42 -10.93
N GLU A 12 -4.02 4.60 -10.87
CA GLU A 12 -3.11 4.35 -11.99
C GLU A 12 -3.74 3.40 -13.02
N GLU A 13 -4.34 2.32 -12.54
CA GLU A 13 -5.07 1.36 -13.36
C GLU A 13 -6.57 1.52 -13.09
N GLY A 14 -7.26 2.25 -13.97
CA GLY A 14 -8.72 2.33 -13.90
C GLY A 14 -9.34 0.95 -14.05
N HIS A 15 -9.79 0.37 -12.93
CA HIS A 15 -10.39 -0.96 -12.84
C HIS A 15 -9.74 -2.01 -13.78
N SER A 16 -8.42 -2.22 -13.72
CA SER A 16 -7.90 -3.40 -14.40
C SER A 16 -8.53 -4.62 -13.73
N ALA A 17 -9.29 -5.39 -14.50
CA ALA A 17 -9.85 -6.67 -14.05
C ALA A 17 -8.75 -7.57 -13.47
N THR A 18 -7.49 -7.31 -13.81
CA THR A 18 -6.28 -7.96 -13.34
C THR A 18 -6.01 -7.79 -11.85
N ILE A 19 -6.10 -6.58 -11.26
CA ILE A 19 -5.88 -6.40 -9.81
C ILE A 19 -7.00 -7.09 -9.03
N GLN A 20 -8.25 -6.86 -9.42
CA GLN A 20 -9.40 -7.50 -8.78
C GLN A 20 -9.32 -9.03 -8.90
N ALA A 21 -9.05 -9.57 -10.09
CA ALA A 21 -8.90 -10.99 -10.31
C ALA A 21 -7.70 -11.57 -9.54
N THR A 22 -6.58 -10.85 -9.45
CA THR A 22 -5.42 -11.31 -8.68
C THR A 22 -5.73 -11.36 -7.19
N VAL A 23 -6.33 -10.30 -6.65
CA VAL A 23 -6.77 -10.25 -5.24
C VAL A 23 -7.78 -11.35 -4.95
N MET A 24 -8.79 -11.53 -5.79
CA MET A 24 -9.81 -12.57 -5.61
C MET A 24 -9.29 -13.99 -5.87
N ARG A 25 -8.23 -14.17 -6.66
CA ARG A 25 -7.58 -15.48 -6.88
C ARG A 25 -6.65 -15.87 -5.73
N GLN A 26 -5.98 -14.90 -5.12
CA GLN A 26 -5.04 -15.16 -4.03
C GLN A 26 -5.71 -15.17 -2.65
N LEU A 27 -6.79 -14.43 -2.48
CA LEU A 27 -7.63 -14.53 -1.30
C LEU A 27 -8.64 -15.66 -1.50
N ASP A 28 -8.93 -16.40 -0.43
CA ASP A 28 -10.08 -17.29 -0.39
C ASP A 28 -11.35 -16.46 -0.65
N ALA A 29 -11.85 -16.50 -1.88
CA ALA A 29 -12.90 -15.61 -2.37
C ALA A 29 -14.19 -15.72 -1.54
N GLU A 30 -14.52 -16.92 -1.05
CA GLU A 30 -15.70 -17.15 -0.20
C GLU A 30 -15.55 -16.47 1.15
N GLN A 31 -14.35 -16.53 1.75
CA GLN A 31 -14.08 -15.86 3.02
C GLN A 31 -13.96 -14.34 2.89
N HIS A 32 -13.75 -13.80 1.69
CA HIS A 32 -13.42 -12.38 1.47
C HIS A 32 -14.45 -11.59 0.66
N MET A 33 -15.49 -12.27 0.16
CA MET A 33 -16.59 -11.66 -0.58
C MET A 33 -17.26 -10.53 0.23
N GLY A 34 -17.39 -9.35 -0.39
CA GLY A 34 -17.98 -8.15 0.22
C GLY A 34 -17.12 -7.43 1.28
N LYS A 35 -15.86 -7.86 1.50
CA LYS A 35 -14.95 -7.26 2.49
C LYS A 35 -13.92 -6.31 1.88
N ILE A 36 -13.69 -6.41 0.58
CA ILE A 36 -12.83 -5.53 -0.19
C ILE A 36 -13.71 -4.80 -1.21
N GLU A 37 -13.70 -3.48 -1.13
CA GLU A 37 -14.36 -2.58 -2.07
C GLU A 37 -13.27 -1.97 -2.96
N PHE A 38 -13.51 -1.90 -4.27
CA PHE A 38 -12.63 -1.20 -5.21
C PHE A 38 -13.29 0.11 -5.61
N ALA A 39 -12.59 1.22 -5.44
CA ALA A 39 -13.05 2.52 -5.91
C ALA A 39 -12.85 2.66 -7.42
N ASP A 40 -13.63 3.56 -8.01
CA ASP A 40 -13.46 4.01 -9.39
C ASP A 40 -12.19 4.86 -9.56
N HIS A 41 -11.77 5.02 -10.81
CA HIS A 41 -10.60 5.82 -11.18
C HIS A 41 -10.81 7.33 -10.97
N GLU A 42 -12.04 7.77 -10.73
CA GLU A 42 -12.40 9.17 -10.47
C GLU A 42 -12.49 9.51 -8.98
N MET A 43 -11.96 8.64 -8.10
CA MET A 43 -12.00 8.83 -6.65
C MET A 43 -11.12 10.00 -6.21
N THR A 44 -11.72 11.16 -6.02
CA THR A 44 -11.06 12.35 -5.48
C THR A 44 -10.95 12.31 -3.95
N CYS A 45 -10.08 13.13 -3.37
CA CYS A 45 -9.97 13.28 -1.91
C CYS A 45 -11.30 13.67 -1.25
N SER A 46 -12.11 14.53 -1.89
CA SER A 46 -13.44 14.91 -1.40
C SER A 46 -14.41 13.73 -1.41
N LYS A 47 -14.53 13.02 -2.55
CA LYS A 47 -15.39 11.83 -2.67
C LYS A 47 -15.01 10.76 -1.65
N LEU A 48 -13.69 10.53 -1.46
CA LEU A 48 -13.19 9.60 -0.45
C LEU A 48 -13.62 10.05 0.95
N THR A 49 -13.43 11.32 1.27
CA THR A 49 -13.80 11.90 2.57
C THR A 49 -15.29 11.73 2.87
N GLU A 50 -16.17 12.00 1.91
CA GLU A 50 -17.61 11.78 2.05
C GLU A 50 -17.96 10.31 2.26
N LYS A 51 -17.33 9.40 1.50
CA LYS A 51 -17.53 7.96 1.67
C LYS A 51 -17.09 7.49 3.06
N LEU A 52 -15.94 7.96 3.55
CA LEU A 52 -15.39 7.59 4.84
C LEU A 52 -16.18 8.19 6.03
N ALA A 53 -16.91 9.29 5.83
CA ALA A 53 -17.79 9.87 6.84
C ALA A 53 -19.06 9.05 7.12
N LYS A 54 -19.46 8.14 6.21
CA LYS A 54 -20.65 7.29 6.39
C LYS A 54 -20.44 6.25 7.49
N LYS A 55 -21.54 5.84 8.14
CA LYS A 55 -21.53 4.72 9.10
C LYS A 55 -21.07 3.43 8.42
N LYS A 56 -20.31 2.60 9.14
CA LYS A 56 -19.77 1.32 8.63
C LYS A 56 -18.90 1.47 7.37
N SER A 57 -18.30 2.65 7.17
CA SER A 57 -17.35 2.89 6.09
C SER A 57 -16.06 2.05 6.26
N PRO A 58 -15.29 1.82 5.18
CA PRO A 58 -14.05 1.05 5.22
C PRO A 58 -13.06 1.50 6.29
N MET A 59 -12.38 0.54 6.92
CA MET A 59 -11.40 0.77 8.00
C MET A 59 -9.98 0.85 7.49
N PHE A 60 -9.68 0.11 6.41
CA PHE A 60 -8.40 0.12 5.73
C PHE A 60 -8.56 0.73 4.36
N ILE A 61 -7.71 1.68 4.00
CA ILE A 61 -7.78 2.41 2.74
C ILE A 61 -6.41 2.30 2.07
N VAL A 62 -6.37 1.66 0.91
CA VAL A 62 -5.20 1.57 0.06
C VAL A 62 -5.35 2.60 -1.05
N ILE A 63 -4.40 3.52 -1.18
CA ILE A 63 -4.32 4.50 -2.26
C ILE A 63 -3.17 4.10 -3.17
N ASP A 64 -3.49 3.76 -4.42
CA ASP A 64 -2.55 3.25 -5.42
C ASP A 64 -2.70 4.01 -6.75
N SER A 65 -1.86 5.00 -7.06
CA SER A 65 -0.71 5.49 -6.29
C SER A 65 -0.80 7.00 -6.02
N VAL A 66 0.00 7.50 -5.09
CA VAL A 66 0.01 8.92 -4.68
C VAL A 66 0.20 9.84 -5.89
N GLN A 67 1.00 9.42 -6.88
CA GLN A 67 1.30 10.19 -8.08
C GLN A 67 0.04 10.50 -8.91
N TYR A 68 -0.90 9.55 -9.00
CA TYR A 68 -2.13 9.72 -9.78
C TYR A 68 -3.26 10.35 -8.98
N TRP A 69 -3.14 10.42 -7.66
CA TRP A 69 -4.20 11.00 -6.83
C TRP A 69 -4.26 12.52 -6.88
N ASN A 70 -3.16 13.16 -7.27
CA ASN A 70 -3.05 14.60 -7.43
C ASN A 70 -3.48 15.39 -6.17
N ILE A 71 -3.08 14.90 -4.99
CA ILE A 71 -3.35 15.57 -3.71
C ILE A 71 -2.15 16.40 -3.25
N SER A 72 -2.42 17.46 -2.48
CA SER A 72 -1.40 18.18 -1.73
C SER A 72 -1.03 17.47 -0.42
N TYR A 73 0.05 17.91 0.21
CA TYR A 73 0.38 17.44 1.57
C TYR A 73 -0.64 17.90 2.61
N ASP A 74 -1.32 19.03 2.38
CA ASP A 74 -2.38 19.52 3.27
C ASP A 74 -3.64 18.65 3.17
N ASP A 75 -4.00 18.19 1.97
CA ASP A 75 -5.10 17.23 1.78
C ASP A 75 -4.83 15.93 2.54
N TYR A 76 -3.60 15.42 2.47
CA TYR A 76 -3.16 14.26 3.24
C TYR A 76 -3.33 14.48 4.76
N LYS A 77 -2.85 15.61 5.30
CA LYS A 77 -2.97 15.92 6.73
C LYS A 77 -4.43 16.01 7.16
N ALA A 78 -5.25 16.73 6.40
CA ALA A 78 -6.67 16.89 6.68
C ALA A 78 -7.40 15.54 6.71
N LEU A 79 -7.07 14.64 5.77
CA LEU A 79 -7.63 13.29 5.73
C LEU A 79 -7.23 12.46 6.95
N LYS A 80 -5.93 12.49 7.31
CA LYS A 80 -5.37 11.78 8.47
C LYS A 80 -6.02 12.25 9.78
N GLU A 81 -6.10 13.56 9.98
CA GLU A 81 -6.65 14.19 11.18
C GLU A 81 -8.16 13.97 11.31
N ARG A 82 -8.90 14.00 10.19
CA ARG A 82 -10.34 13.75 10.18
C ARG A 82 -10.70 12.31 10.48
N PHE A 83 -9.84 11.36 10.13
CA PHE A 83 -10.10 9.92 10.27
C PHE A 83 -9.02 9.19 11.09
N PRO A 84 -8.79 9.55 12.36
CA PRO A 84 -7.65 9.04 13.15
C PRO A 84 -7.77 7.55 13.52
N LYS A 85 -8.98 7.00 13.41
CA LYS A 85 -9.26 5.57 13.67
C LYS A 85 -9.14 4.70 12.42
N LYS A 86 -8.88 5.29 11.25
CA LYS A 86 -8.75 4.57 9.98
C LYS A 86 -7.27 4.38 9.64
N SER A 87 -6.98 3.28 8.97
CA SER A 87 -5.62 2.95 8.54
C SER A 87 -5.47 3.25 7.05
N PHE A 88 -4.58 4.18 6.73
CA PHE A 88 -4.24 4.52 5.36
C PHE A 88 -2.92 3.88 4.93
N ILE A 89 -2.93 3.30 3.73
CA ILE A 89 -1.78 2.69 3.07
C ILE A 89 -1.59 3.43 1.76
N PHE A 90 -0.48 4.14 1.63
CA PHE A 90 -0.15 4.91 0.44
C PHE A 90 0.91 4.16 -0.36
N ILE A 91 0.58 3.80 -1.59
CA ILE A 91 1.52 3.22 -2.54
C ILE A 91 2.06 4.37 -3.39
N SER A 92 3.38 4.38 -3.57
CA SER A 92 4.07 5.38 -4.35
C SER A 92 5.05 4.68 -5.28
N HIS A 93 5.17 5.19 -6.50
CA HIS A 93 6.33 4.91 -7.34
C HIS A 93 7.62 5.29 -6.61
N ALA A 94 8.73 4.65 -6.99
CA ALA A 94 10.04 4.85 -6.38
C ALA A 94 10.99 5.62 -7.32
N GLU A 95 11.74 6.56 -6.74
CA GLU A 95 12.90 7.24 -7.31
C GLU A 95 14.13 6.80 -6.49
N GLY A 96 14.83 5.77 -6.97
CA GLY A 96 15.89 5.12 -6.20
C GLY A 96 15.35 4.49 -4.92
N GLN A 97 15.79 4.98 -3.75
CA GLN A 97 15.32 4.48 -2.44
C GLN A 97 14.19 5.31 -1.82
N ASP A 98 13.79 6.39 -2.48
CA ASP A 98 12.75 7.31 -2.02
C ASP A 98 11.50 7.22 -2.88
N PRO A 99 10.33 7.63 -2.36
CA PRO A 99 9.13 7.75 -3.17
C PRO A 99 9.26 8.91 -4.17
N LEU A 100 8.63 8.77 -5.33
CA LEU A 100 8.67 9.76 -6.40
C LEU A 100 7.84 11.01 -6.03
N GLY A 101 8.45 12.20 -6.15
CA GLY A 101 7.77 13.48 -5.97
C GLY A 101 7.72 14.01 -4.52
N ALA A 102 7.58 15.33 -4.39
CA ALA A 102 7.69 16.03 -3.12
C ALA A 102 6.62 15.62 -2.09
N VAL A 103 5.37 15.44 -2.53
CA VAL A 103 4.26 15.06 -1.64
C VAL A 103 4.49 13.67 -1.05
N ALA A 104 4.85 12.69 -1.88
CA ALA A 104 5.09 11.32 -1.40
C ALA A 104 6.32 11.25 -0.46
N LYS A 105 7.37 12.05 -0.73
CA LYS A 105 8.51 12.22 0.19
C LYS A 105 8.07 12.81 1.53
N ALA A 106 7.23 13.84 1.53
CA ALA A 106 6.67 14.43 2.75
C ALA A 106 5.82 13.42 3.55
N ILE A 107 4.93 12.68 2.88
CA ILE A 107 4.14 11.60 3.50
C ILE A 107 5.07 10.57 4.14
N ARG A 108 6.13 10.15 3.45
CA ARG A 108 7.11 9.20 3.99
C ARG A 108 7.76 9.69 5.30
N TYR A 109 7.96 11.00 5.48
CA TYR A 109 8.49 11.53 6.74
C TYR A 109 7.48 11.46 7.88
N ASP A 110 6.19 11.65 7.61
CA ASP A 110 5.12 11.67 8.62
C ASP A 110 4.68 10.26 9.07
N VAL A 111 4.63 9.29 8.16
CA VAL A 111 4.11 7.94 8.44
C VAL A 111 4.91 7.16 9.48
N GLY A 112 4.21 6.26 10.18
CA GLY A 112 4.82 5.42 11.22
C GLY A 112 5.45 4.11 10.74
N ILE A 113 5.08 3.65 9.55
CA ILE A 113 5.60 2.44 8.93
C ILE A 113 5.96 2.78 7.49
N LYS A 114 7.17 2.41 7.08
CA LYS A 114 7.71 2.62 5.74
C LYS A 114 8.10 1.27 5.20
N VAL A 115 7.56 0.90 4.05
CA VAL A 115 7.86 -0.37 3.38
C VAL A 115 8.43 -0.04 2.02
N ARG A 116 9.72 -0.32 1.83
CA ARG A 116 10.38 -0.19 0.53
C ARG A 116 10.52 -1.57 -0.07
N VAL A 117 10.00 -1.78 -1.27
CA VAL A 117 10.15 -3.07 -1.97
C VAL A 117 11.27 -2.95 -3.00
N GLU A 118 12.25 -3.83 -2.94
CA GLU A 118 13.34 -3.92 -3.92
C GLU A 118 13.79 -5.37 -4.06
N GLY A 119 13.98 -5.83 -5.29
CA GLY A 119 14.54 -7.16 -5.56
C GLY A 119 13.79 -8.29 -4.84
N TYR A 120 12.45 -8.25 -4.84
CA TYR A 120 11.58 -9.23 -4.19
C TYR A 120 11.67 -9.31 -2.65
N ILE A 121 12.23 -8.28 -2.01
CA ILE A 121 12.27 -8.14 -0.56
C ILE A 121 11.59 -6.82 -0.17
N ALA A 122 10.72 -6.88 0.83
CA ALA A 122 10.15 -5.72 1.48
C ALA A 122 10.99 -5.35 2.71
N PHE A 123 11.58 -4.16 2.68
CA PHE A 123 12.36 -3.58 3.78
C PHE A 123 11.44 -2.72 4.64
N VAL A 124 11.18 -3.18 5.86
CA VAL A 124 10.24 -2.53 6.79
C VAL A 124 11.00 -1.66 7.79
N VAL A 125 10.58 -0.40 7.91
CA VAL A 125 11.00 0.53 8.96
C VAL A 125 9.77 1.02 9.69
N SER A 126 9.64 0.64 10.95
CA SER A 126 8.47 0.83 11.80
C SER A 126 8.88 1.32 13.18
N ARG A 127 8.12 2.29 13.70
CA ARG A 127 8.26 2.76 15.08
C ARG A 127 7.69 1.78 16.13
N TYR A 128 7.02 0.72 15.68
CA TYR A 128 6.32 -0.25 16.54
C TYR A 128 7.00 -1.63 16.57
N GLY A 129 8.20 -1.76 15.98
CA GLY A 129 8.88 -3.04 15.77
C GLY A 129 8.48 -3.73 14.46
N GLY A 130 8.91 -4.97 14.29
CA GLY A 130 8.69 -5.73 13.03
C GLY A 130 9.57 -5.24 11.87
N ASN A 131 10.81 -4.84 12.16
CA ASN A 131 11.73 -4.26 11.17
C ASN A 131 12.52 -5.31 10.35
N LEU A 132 12.15 -6.59 10.48
CA LEU A 132 12.78 -7.66 9.71
C LEU A 132 12.35 -7.57 8.25
N PRO A 133 13.27 -7.71 7.28
CA PRO A 133 12.90 -7.79 5.87
C PRO A 133 11.99 -8.98 5.60
N TYR A 134 10.96 -8.76 4.79
CA TYR A 134 10.05 -9.81 4.35
C TYR A 134 10.41 -10.23 2.92
N VAL A 135 10.71 -11.51 2.73
CA VAL A 135 10.99 -12.05 1.39
C VAL A 135 9.65 -12.34 0.70
N ILE A 136 9.31 -11.50 -0.28
CA ILE A 136 8.08 -11.64 -1.07
C ILE A 136 8.17 -12.89 -1.93
N TRP A 137 9.34 -13.09 -2.56
CA TRP A 137 9.59 -14.25 -3.41
C TRP A 137 11.07 -14.58 -3.47
N GLU A 138 11.45 -15.73 -2.89
CA GLU A 138 12.84 -16.21 -2.92
C GLU A 138 13.32 -16.46 -4.37
N GLY A 139 12.42 -17.00 -5.18
CA GLY A 139 12.62 -17.48 -6.55
C GLY A 139 13.56 -18.67 -6.67
N ASP A 140 14.12 -18.82 -7.88
CA ASP A 140 14.93 -19.96 -8.31
C ASP A 140 16.30 -19.51 -8.87
N ARG A 141 16.96 -20.38 -9.65
CA ARG A 141 18.27 -20.06 -10.25
C ARG A 141 18.22 -18.95 -11.31
N LYS A 142 17.07 -18.71 -11.94
CA LYS A 142 16.89 -17.76 -13.04
C LYS A 142 16.41 -16.40 -12.57
N GLN A 143 15.55 -16.34 -11.55
CA GLN A 143 14.92 -15.10 -11.07
C GLN A 143 14.54 -15.17 -9.59
N GLY A 144 14.32 -14.00 -8.97
CA GLY A 144 13.91 -13.88 -7.57
C GLY A 144 14.97 -13.29 -6.64
N ALA A 145 14.64 -13.18 -5.36
CA ALA A 145 15.48 -12.50 -4.37
C ALA A 145 16.89 -13.08 -4.29
N LYS A 146 17.06 -14.42 -4.33
CA LYS A 146 18.38 -15.05 -4.27
C LYS A 146 19.25 -14.66 -5.46
N ARG A 147 18.67 -14.56 -6.66
CA ARG A 147 19.38 -14.16 -7.88
C ARG A 147 19.70 -12.66 -7.87
N TYR A 148 18.74 -11.82 -7.50
CA TYR A 148 18.90 -10.36 -7.47
C TYR A 148 19.97 -9.92 -6.46
N TRP A 149 19.93 -10.48 -5.24
CA TRP A 149 20.83 -10.09 -4.16
C TRP A 149 22.13 -10.90 -4.10
N GLY A 150 22.18 -12.06 -4.76
CA GLY A 150 23.37 -12.91 -4.84
C GLY A 150 23.97 -13.21 -3.47
N THR A 151 25.27 -12.94 -3.31
CA THR A 151 26.00 -13.15 -2.06
C THR A 151 25.47 -12.32 -0.89
N LYS A 152 24.79 -11.20 -1.16
CA LYS A 152 24.20 -10.32 -0.14
C LYS A 152 22.90 -10.87 0.43
N TYR A 153 22.24 -11.84 -0.22
CA TYR A 153 20.92 -12.34 0.17
C TYR A 153 20.88 -12.76 1.66
N LYS A 154 21.79 -13.64 2.09
CA LYS A 154 21.86 -14.13 3.47
C LYS A 154 22.06 -12.99 4.48
N LYS A 155 22.85 -11.98 4.11
CA LYS A 155 23.10 -10.81 4.98
C LYS A 155 21.86 -9.93 5.10
N ILE A 156 21.07 -9.81 4.03
CA ILE A 156 19.87 -8.97 3.99
C ILE A 156 18.76 -9.57 4.84
N ILE A 157 18.49 -10.87 4.71
CA ILE A 157 17.37 -11.52 5.42
C ILE A 157 17.64 -11.73 6.92
N ASN A 158 18.90 -11.72 7.35
CA ASN A 158 19.33 -11.92 8.74
C ASN A 158 19.66 -10.60 9.46
N ARG A 159 19.20 -9.47 8.94
CA ARG A 159 19.44 -8.14 9.48
C ARG A 159 18.41 -7.80 10.55
#